data_AF-A0A345C2K1-F1
#
_entry.id   AF-A0A345C2K1-F1
#
_cell.length_a   1.000
_cell.length_b   1.000
_cell.length_c   1.000
_cell.angle_alpha   90.00
_cell.angle_beta   90.00
_cell.angle_gamma   90.00
#
_symmetry.space_group_name_H-M   'P 1'
#
loop_
_entity.id
_entity.type
_entity.pdbx_description
1 polymer ?
#
loop_
_entity_poly.entity_id
_entity_poly.type
_entity_poly.pdbx_seq_one_letter_code
_entity_poly.pdbx_strand_id
1 'polypeptide(L)'
;MVSSKGQDGYLPYLQAVGEEQIRLDGLAYFNGVRMIDHIERLQVGYFMAIINQRIGGNLGFVPIPGTDKHITRETLLRQGKIKTEIKEGKPYVRVKIRYEEKIIEGDQDINLNDSQISIYAIGF
;
A
#
# COMPACT_ATOMS: atom_id res chain seq x y z
N MET A 1 11.87 7.62 -6.95
CA MET A 1 11.96 9.08 -6.77
C MET A 1 13.39 9.42 -6.38
N VAL A 2 13.95 10.49 -6.93
CA VAL A 2 15.33 10.91 -6.64
C VAL A 2 15.38 11.58 -5.27
N SER A 3 16.46 11.36 -4.51
CA SER A 3 16.68 11.94 -3.18
C SER A 3 16.56 13.46 -3.20
N SER A 4 16.02 14.04 -2.12
CA SER A 4 15.99 15.49 -1.93
C SER A 4 16.47 15.86 -0.52
N LYS A 5 16.68 17.15 -0.24
CA LYS A 5 17.09 17.59 1.10
C LYS A 5 15.99 17.22 2.10
N GLY A 6 16.32 16.31 3.04
CA GLY A 6 15.40 15.83 4.07
C GLY A 6 14.58 14.60 3.67
N GLN A 7 14.85 13.97 2.52
CA GLN A 7 14.18 12.74 2.11
C GLN A 7 15.13 11.80 1.38
N ASP A 8 15.29 10.60 1.93
CA ASP A 8 16.01 9.52 1.26
C ASP A 8 15.27 9.04 0.00
N GLY A 9 16.04 8.57 -0.98
CA GLY A 9 15.51 8.06 -2.23
C GLY A 9 14.87 6.68 -2.09
N TYR A 10 14.01 6.35 -3.04
CA TYR A 10 13.51 4.99 -3.27
C TYR A 10 13.39 4.72 -4.76
N LEU A 11 13.61 3.48 -5.18
CA LEU A 11 13.57 3.05 -6.57
C LEU A 11 12.74 1.78 -6.72
N PRO A 12 12.15 1.51 -7.91
CA PRO A 12 11.60 0.21 -8.22
C PRO A 12 12.61 -0.89 -7.93
N TYR A 13 12.22 -1.89 -7.13
CA TYR A 13 13.02 -3.09 -6.92
C TYR A 13 12.59 -4.13 -7.95
N LEU A 14 13.52 -4.60 -8.77
CA LEU A 14 13.25 -5.54 -9.86
C LEU A 14 13.90 -6.89 -9.55
N GLN A 15 13.20 -7.96 -9.86
CA GLN A 15 13.69 -9.33 -9.76
C GLN A 15 13.71 -9.97 -11.15
N ALA A 16 14.81 -10.62 -11.50
CA ALA A 16 14.87 -11.47 -12.69
C ALA A 16 14.08 -12.76 -12.44
N VAL A 17 13.24 -13.14 -13.39
CA VAL A 17 12.43 -14.37 -13.36
C VAL A 17 12.77 -15.16 -14.62
N GLY A 18 13.57 -16.23 -14.46
CA GLY A 18 14.14 -16.95 -15.60
C GLY A 18 15.18 -16.12 -16.35
N GLU A 19 15.36 -16.40 -17.64
CA GLU A 19 16.46 -15.83 -18.44
C GLU A 19 16.15 -14.45 -19.05
N GLU A 20 14.88 -14.16 -19.33
CA GLU A 20 14.50 -12.95 -20.10
C GLU A 20 13.46 -12.04 -19.44
N GLN A 21 12.90 -12.44 -18.29
CA GLN A 21 11.81 -11.68 -17.66
C GLN A 21 12.31 -10.89 -16.46
N ILE A 22 11.94 -9.61 -16.41
CA ILE A 22 12.10 -8.75 -15.24
C ILE A 22 10.73 -8.47 -14.63
N ARG A 23 10.64 -8.54 -13.32
CA ARG A 23 9.41 -8.31 -12.58
C ARG A 23 9.61 -7.24 -11.54
N LEU A 24 8.65 -6.31 -11.44
CA LEU A 24 8.60 -5.38 -10.33
C LEU A 24 8.31 -6.15 -9.04
N ASP A 25 9.25 -6.17 -8.11
CA ASP A 25 9.19 -6.97 -6.88
C ASP A 25 9.14 -6.13 -5.61
N GLY A 26 9.04 -4.81 -5.74
CA GLY A 26 8.89 -3.93 -4.59
C GLY A 26 9.45 -2.54 -4.82
N LEU A 27 9.85 -1.92 -3.71
CA LEU A 27 10.58 -0.65 -3.70
C LEU A 27 11.84 -0.76 -2.85
N ALA A 28 13.00 -0.56 -3.45
CA ALA A 28 14.25 -0.41 -2.72
C ALA A 28 14.28 0.96 -2.03
N TYR A 29 14.67 1.01 -0.76
CA TYR A 29 14.86 2.26 -0.02
C TYR A 29 16.31 2.42 0.43
N PHE A 30 16.73 3.68 0.51
CA PHE A 30 18.14 4.04 0.64
C PHE A 30 18.37 4.85 1.92
N ASN A 31 19.61 4.86 2.39
CA ASN A 31 20.12 5.86 3.32
C ASN A 31 21.35 6.49 2.66
N GLY A 32 21.22 7.76 2.26
CA GLY A 32 22.21 8.39 1.38
C GLY A 32 22.38 7.60 0.08
N VAL A 33 23.57 7.02 -0.15
CA VAL A 33 23.90 6.27 -1.38
C VAL A 33 23.78 4.75 -1.24
N ARG A 34 23.43 4.25 -0.04
CA ARG A 34 23.38 2.81 0.23
C ARG A 34 21.92 2.33 0.24
N MET A 35 21.60 1.31 -0.54
CA MET A 35 20.35 0.57 -0.37
C MET A 35 20.38 -0.15 0.98
N ILE A 36 19.34 0.03 1.79
CA ILE A 36 19.25 -0.59 3.12
C ILE A 36 18.42 -1.87 3.04
N ASP A 37 17.26 -1.81 2.38
CA ASP A 37 16.40 -2.97 2.12
C ASP A 37 15.35 -2.59 1.05
N HIS A 38 14.29 -3.39 0.94
CA HIS A 38 13.15 -3.17 0.06
C HIS A 38 11.81 -3.39 0.77
N ILE A 39 10.79 -2.70 0.26
CA ILE A 39 9.38 -2.89 0.61
C ILE A 39 8.81 -3.92 -0.36
N GLU A 40 8.19 -4.97 0.17
CA GLU A 40 7.60 -6.04 -0.64
C GLU A 40 6.47 -5.52 -1.53
N ARG A 41 6.25 -6.17 -2.69
CA ARG A 41 5.24 -5.77 -3.68
C ARG A 41 3.86 -5.45 -3.08
N LEU A 42 3.33 -6.28 -2.18
CA LEU A 42 2.01 -6.06 -1.57
C LEU A 42 1.98 -4.85 -0.63
N GLN A 43 3.12 -4.50 -0.04
CA GLN A 43 3.25 -3.37 0.89
C GLN A 43 3.46 -2.03 0.19
N VAL A 44 3.89 -2.04 -1.08
CA VAL A 44 4.10 -0.82 -1.88
C VAL A 44 2.85 0.07 -1.89
N GLY A 45 1.65 -0.53 -1.98
CA GLY A 45 0.39 0.23 -1.93
C GLY A 45 0.24 1.06 -0.65
N TYR A 46 0.62 0.52 0.51
CA TYR A 46 0.56 1.23 1.79
C TYR A 46 1.60 2.34 1.87
N PHE A 47 2.83 2.06 1.43
CA PHE A 47 3.87 3.09 1.37
C PHE A 47 3.44 4.27 0.48
N MET A 48 2.91 3.98 -0.71
CA MET A 48 2.39 5.00 -1.63
C MET A 48 1.25 5.81 -1.00
N ALA A 49 0.40 5.17 -0.20
CA ALA A 49 -0.67 5.86 0.51
C ALA A 49 -0.14 6.82 1.58
N ILE A 50 0.88 6.41 2.35
CA ILE A 50 1.51 7.22 3.40
C ILE A 50 2.17 8.47 2.82
N ILE A 51 2.86 8.35 1.68
CA ILE A 51 3.53 9.49 1.01
C ILE A 51 2.57 10.33 0.14
N ASN A 52 1.26 10.09 0.25
CA ASN A 52 0.20 10.80 -0.48
C ASN A 52 0.29 10.68 -2.02
N GLN A 53 0.75 9.53 -2.53
CA GLN A 53 0.72 9.23 -3.95
C GLN A 53 -0.67 8.76 -4.37
N ARG A 54 -1.36 9.65 -5.10
CA ARG A 54 -2.80 9.61 -5.37
C ARG A 54 -3.28 8.48 -6.29
N ILE A 55 -2.49 8.12 -7.30
CA ILE A 55 -2.91 7.18 -8.35
C ILE A 55 -2.84 5.75 -7.83
N GLY A 56 -3.96 5.03 -7.92
CA GLY A 56 -4.10 3.61 -7.61
C GLY A 56 -3.45 2.67 -8.63
N GLY A 57 -4.11 1.54 -8.90
CA GLY A 57 -3.69 0.51 -9.86
C GLY A 57 -3.06 -0.73 -9.23
N ASN A 58 -3.01 -0.80 -7.90
CA ASN A 58 -2.51 -1.98 -7.20
C ASN A 58 -3.68 -2.87 -6.80
N LEU A 59 -3.54 -4.17 -7.06
CA LEU A 59 -4.40 -5.20 -6.50
C LEU A 59 -4.01 -5.47 -5.04
N GLY A 60 -5.01 -5.71 -4.20
CA GLY A 60 -4.79 -6.18 -2.84
C GLY A 60 -5.77 -7.29 -2.49
N PHE A 61 -5.29 -8.23 -1.67
CA PHE A 61 -6.11 -9.26 -1.06
C PHE A 61 -6.51 -8.79 0.33
N VAL A 62 -7.81 -8.76 0.61
CA VAL A 62 -8.34 -8.37 1.91
C VAL A 62 -9.00 -9.60 2.53
N PRO A 63 -8.46 -10.12 3.65
CA PRO A 63 -9.11 -11.21 4.37
C PRO A 63 -10.43 -10.73 4.98
N ILE A 64 -11.46 -11.58 4.95
CA ILE A 64 -12.72 -11.32 5.64
C ILE A 64 -12.59 -11.82 7.08
N PRO A 65 -12.63 -10.94 8.10
CA PRO A 65 -12.45 -11.34 9.49
C PRO A 65 -13.46 -12.41 9.92
N GLY A 66 -12.98 -13.42 10.65
CA GLY A 66 -13.82 -14.55 11.10
C GLY A 66 -14.05 -15.64 10.05
N THR A 67 -13.41 -15.54 8.88
CA THR A 67 -13.45 -16.55 7.82
C THR A 67 -12.05 -16.83 7.27
N ASP A 68 -11.91 -17.88 6.49
CA ASP A 68 -10.74 -18.18 5.64
C ASP A 68 -10.82 -17.53 4.25
N LYS A 69 -11.86 -16.70 4.03
CA LYS A 69 -12.19 -16.12 2.73
C LYS A 69 -11.52 -14.77 2.50
N HIS A 70 -11.35 -14.43 1.23
CA HIS A 70 -10.71 -13.20 0.80
C HIS A 70 -11.48 -12.52 -0.33
N ILE A 71 -11.32 -11.20 -0.42
CA ILE A 71 -11.72 -10.44 -1.61
C ILE A 71 -10.49 -9.86 -2.29
N THR A 72 -10.55 -9.78 -3.61
CA THR A 72 -9.60 -9.03 -4.43
C THR A 72 -10.17 -7.65 -4.68
N ARG A 73 -9.42 -6.62 -4.30
CA ARG A 73 -9.74 -5.23 -4.57
C ARG A 73 -8.69 -4.57 -5.44
N GLU A 74 -9.11 -3.57 -6.19
CA GLU A 74 -8.26 -2.65 -6.93
C GLU A 74 -8.43 -1.26 -6.36
N THR A 75 -7.34 -0.63 -5.94
CA THR A 75 -7.39 0.79 -5.60
C THR A 75 -7.50 1.62 -6.87
N LEU A 76 -8.50 2.50 -6.97
CA LEU A 76 -8.62 3.47 -8.04
C LEU A 76 -7.92 4.77 -7.67
N LEU A 77 -8.23 5.30 -6.48
CA LEU A 77 -7.68 6.55 -5.96
C LEU A 77 -7.34 6.43 -4.47
N ARG A 78 -6.38 7.24 -4.04
CA ARG A 78 -6.00 7.42 -2.63
C ARG A 78 -5.90 8.88 -2.28
N GLN A 79 -6.40 9.26 -1.11
CA GLN A 79 -6.26 10.60 -0.56
C GLN A 79 -5.66 10.50 0.84
N GLY A 80 -4.42 10.98 0.99
CA GLY A 80 -3.73 11.04 2.27
C GLY A 80 -3.82 12.43 2.91
N LYS A 81 -3.99 12.47 4.23
CA LYS A 81 -3.84 13.67 5.05
C LYS A 81 -2.90 13.36 6.20
N ILE A 82 -1.75 14.02 6.21
CA ILE A 82 -0.76 13.91 7.27
C ILE A 82 -0.93 15.10 8.21
N LYS A 83 -1.01 14.84 9.51
CA LYS A 83 -0.93 15.84 10.57
C LYS A 83 0.27 15.50 11.46
N THR A 84 1.11 16.48 11.73
CA THR A 84 2.29 16.34 12.59
C THR A 84 2.16 17.26 13.80
N GLU A 85 2.44 16.74 14.98
CA GLU A 85 2.42 17.47 16.25
C GLU A 85 3.70 17.15 17.04
N ILE A 86 4.24 18.10 17.80
CA ILE A 86 5.27 17.81 18.81
C ILE A 86 4.58 17.75 20.16
N LYS A 87 4.72 16.63 20.89
CA LYS A 87 4.24 16.51 22.28
C LYS A 87 5.40 16.06 23.15
N GLU A 88 5.66 16.81 24.22
CA GLU A 88 6.73 16.52 25.17
C GLU A 88 8.10 16.31 24.48
N GLY A 89 8.40 17.14 23.49
CA GLY A 89 9.65 17.08 22.72
C GLY A 89 9.74 15.94 21.69
N LYS A 90 8.70 15.10 21.54
CA LYS A 90 8.67 13.99 20.57
C LYS A 90 7.72 14.27 19.40
N PRO A 91 8.07 13.89 18.17
CA PRO A 91 7.17 14.01 17.02
C PRO A 91 6.07 12.95 17.08
N TYR A 92 4.85 13.39 16.80
CA TYR A 92 3.66 12.56 16.62
C TYR A 92 3.13 12.80 15.23
N VAL A 93 2.95 11.71 14.47
CA VAL A 93 2.44 11.77 13.10
C VAL A 93 1.12 11.01 13.06
N ARG A 94 0.06 11.69 12.63
CA ARG A 94 -1.24 11.07 12.31
C ARG A 94 -1.44 11.11 10.81
N VAL A 95 -1.47 9.93 10.21
CA VAL A 95 -1.78 9.75 8.79
C VAL A 95 -3.22 9.26 8.69
N LYS A 96 -4.06 9.98 7.96
CA LYS A 96 -5.40 9.53 7.58
C LYS A 96 -5.40 9.28 6.09
N ILE A 97 -5.75 8.07 5.68
CA ILE A 97 -5.86 7.70 4.27
C ILE A 97 -7.33 7.41 3.98
N ARG A 98 -7.78 7.83 2.81
CA ARG A 98 -9.06 7.41 2.22
C ARG A 98 -8.76 6.73 0.90
N TYR A 99 -9.29 5.53 0.73
CA TYR A 99 -9.22 4.78 -0.52
C TYR A 99 -10.55 4.89 -1.26
N GLU A 100 -10.47 4.95 -2.59
CA GLU A 100 -11.59 4.61 -3.48
C GLU A 100 -11.18 3.35 -4.22
N GLU A 101 -11.97 2.29 -4.07
CA GLU A 101 -11.61 0.95 -4.49
C GLU A 101 -12.75 0.27 -5.23
N LYS A 102 -12.39 -0.65 -6.12
CA LYS A 102 -13.29 -1.54 -6.79
C LYS A 102 -13.03 -2.96 -6.29
N ILE A 103 -14.06 -3.64 -5.82
CA ILE A 103 -13.98 -5.08 -5.59
C ILE A 103 -14.07 -5.77 -6.95
N ILE A 104 -13.06 -6.58 -7.27
CA ILE A 104 -12.96 -7.29 -8.56
C ILE A 104 -13.58 -8.67 -8.43
N GLU A 105 -13.16 -9.42 -7.42
CA GLU A 105 -13.53 -10.82 -7.19
C GLU A 105 -13.61 -11.12 -5.70
N GLY A 106 -14.38 -12.15 -5.35
CA GLY A 106 -14.38 -12.79 -4.05
C GLY A 106 -14.56 -14.29 -4.23
N ASP A 107 -14.28 -15.07 -3.20
CA ASP A 107 -14.59 -16.51 -3.19
C ASP A 107 -16.07 -16.77 -3.55
N GLN A 108 -16.34 -17.92 -4.18
CA GLN A 108 -17.61 -18.26 -4.86
C GLN A 108 -18.88 -18.07 -4.00
N ASP A 109 -18.75 -18.12 -2.67
CA ASP A 109 -19.85 -18.00 -1.70
C ASP A 109 -19.77 -16.72 -0.86
N ILE A 110 -19.18 -15.64 -1.39
CA ILE A 110 -19.16 -14.33 -0.75
C ILE A 110 -20.34 -13.50 -1.28
N ASN A 111 -21.28 -13.17 -0.41
CA ASN A 111 -22.30 -12.18 -0.72
C ASN A 111 -21.76 -10.78 -0.39
N LEU A 112 -21.40 -10.01 -1.43
CA LEU A 112 -20.89 -8.64 -1.27
C LEU A 112 -21.91 -7.67 -0.63
N ASN A 113 -23.19 -8.02 -0.62
CA ASN A 113 -24.24 -7.24 0.05
C ASN A 113 -24.33 -7.53 1.56
N ASP A 114 -23.53 -8.47 2.09
CA ASP A 114 -23.40 -8.64 3.53
C ASP A 114 -22.70 -7.42 4.13
N SER A 115 -23.37 -6.79 5.10
CA SER A 115 -22.88 -5.59 5.76
C SER A 115 -21.58 -5.81 6.52
N GLN A 116 -21.28 -7.05 6.94
CA GLN A 116 -19.99 -7.38 7.53
C GLN A 116 -18.86 -7.25 6.49
N ILE A 117 -19.08 -7.74 5.28
CA ILE A 117 -18.08 -7.68 4.19
C ILE A 117 -17.88 -6.23 3.72
N SER A 118 -18.94 -5.43 3.66
CA SER A 118 -18.87 -4.02 3.24
C SER A 118 -18.01 -3.13 4.17
N ILE A 119 -17.92 -3.43 5.46
CA ILE A 119 -17.14 -2.65 6.43
C ILE A 119 -15.65 -2.97 6.32
N TYR A 120 -15.29 -4.24 6.10
CA TYR A 120 -13.89 -4.67 6.01
C TYR A 120 -13.30 -4.54 4.61
N ALA A 121 -14.11 -4.51 3.56
CA ALA A 121 -13.66 -4.19 2.20
C ALA A 121 -13.17 -2.74 2.03
N ILE A 122 -13.48 -1.85 2.98
CA ILE A 122 -13.24 -0.40 2.89
C ILE A 122 -12.34 0.09 4.05
N GLY A 123 -12.03 -0.77 5.02
CA GLY A 123 -11.47 -0.36 6.31
C GLY A 123 -10.01 -0.74 6.52
N PHE A 124 -9.08 0.16 6.14
CA PHE A 124 -7.90 0.59 6.91
C PHE A 124 -7.40 1.96 6.42
#